data_AF-A0AB37HYN2-F1
#
_entry.id   AF-A0AB37HYN2-F1
#
_cell.length_a   1.000
_cell.length_b   1.000
_cell.length_c   1.000
_cell.angle_alpha   90.00
_cell.angle_beta   90.00
_cell.angle_gamma   90.00
#
_symmetry.space_group_name_H-M   'P 1'
#
loop_
_entity.id
_entity.type
_entity.pdbx_description
1 polymer ?
#
loop_
_entity_poly.entity_id
_entity_poly.type
_entity_poly.pdbx_seq_one_letter_code
_entity_poly.pdbx_strand_id
1 'polypeptide(L)'
;MNEFDRTLIETTKTHRERLASAFIHGRLTERHKVNTNLGRLLGSVILAAVVGVACLGTGFVLGLLERQQHEQAINSFMAAMKANPIKPGNGYVEDEKTGLLFNPETGIYIDPRTGFRVDPETMLATDPQGRTIDIRLGWYYDPETRTYTDPASGLTIDPETLTVVKKDKKER
;
A
#
# COMPACT_ATOMS: atom_id res chain seq x y z
N MET A 1 58.94 0.64 16.42
CA MET A 1 58.88 -0.84 16.58
C MET A 1 60.27 -1.35 16.29
N ASN A 2 60.96 -1.93 17.27
CA ASN A 2 62.38 -2.30 17.13
C ASN A 2 62.54 -3.53 16.23
N GLU A 3 63.71 -3.67 15.58
CA GLU A 3 64.09 -4.81 14.73
C GLU A 3 63.85 -6.16 15.46
N PHE A 4 64.11 -6.17 16.77
CA PHE A 4 63.90 -7.31 17.66
C PHE A 4 62.41 -7.70 17.79
N ASP A 5 61.50 -6.73 17.95
CA ASP A 5 60.07 -7.03 18.07
C ASP A 5 59.50 -7.60 16.78
N ARG A 6 59.98 -7.08 15.64
CA ARG A 6 59.54 -7.55 14.32
C ARG A 6 60.00 -8.99 14.06
N THR A 7 61.25 -9.30 14.41
CA THR A 7 61.78 -10.67 14.31
C THR A 7 61.07 -11.63 15.29
N LEU A 8 60.71 -11.17 16.49
CA LEU A 8 59.92 -11.96 17.43
C LEU A 8 58.49 -12.24 16.92
N ILE A 9 57.83 -11.25 16.33
CA ILE A 9 56.48 -11.41 15.75
C ILE A 9 56.52 -12.37 14.55
N GLU A 10 57.53 -12.27 13.67
CA GLU A 10 57.64 -13.18 12.53
C GLU A 10 57.98 -14.62 12.94
N THR A 11 58.87 -14.79 13.93
CA THR A 11 59.22 -16.13 14.44
C THR A 11 58.05 -16.79 15.15
N THR A 12 57.31 -16.06 15.99
CA THR A 12 56.12 -16.60 16.67
C THR A 12 54.99 -16.92 15.69
N LYS A 13 54.77 -16.06 14.68
CA LYS A 13 53.79 -16.30 13.61
C LYS A 13 54.12 -17.57 12.81
N THR A 14 55.36 -17.71 12.37
CA THR A 14 55.79 -18.91 11.61
C THR A 14 55.74 -20.18 12.44
N HIS A 15 56.06 -20.12 13.73
CA HIS A 15 55.93 -21.27 14.64
C HIS A 15 54.47 -21.70 14.82
N ARG A 16 53.55 -20.74 14.98
CA ARG A 16 52.12 -21.00 15.07
C ARG A 16 51.57 -21.60 13.78
N GLU A 17 51.95 -21.07 12.62
CA GLU A 17 51.52 -21.60 11.32
C GLU A 17 51.98 -23.05 11.11
N ARG A 18 53.21 -23.38 11.51
CA ARG A 18 53.74 -24.75 11.43
C ARG A 18 53.08 -25.72 12.40
N LEU A 19 52.77 -25.29 13.62
CA LEU A 19 52.03 -26.11 14.58
C LEU A 19 50.60 -26.36 14.10
N ALA A 20 49.91 -25.31 13.63
CA ALA A 20 48.56 -25.41 13.11
C ALA A 20 48.50 -26.33 11.87
N SER A 21 49.48 -26.24 10.96
CA SER A 21 49.53 -27.12 9.79
C SER A 21 49.77 -28.59 10.18
N ALA A 22 50.65 -28.85 11.15
CA ALA A 22 50.92 -30.19 11.68
C ALA A 22 49.71 -30.79 12.41
N PHE A 23 48.96 -29.98 13.17
CA PHE A 23 47.72 -30.43 13.83
C PHE A 23 46.60 -30.77 12.85
N ILE A 24 46.46 -29.99 11.77
CA ILE A 24 45.37 -30.17 10.81
C ILE A 24 45.66 -31.31 9.81
N HIS A 25 46.92 -31.54 9.44
CA HIS A 25 47.26 -32.46 8.34
C HIS A 25 48.19 -33.63 8.73
N GLY A 26 48.69 -33.71 9.97
CA GLY A 26 49.63 -34.75 10.38
C GLY A 26 51.04 -34.60 9.78
N ARG A 27 51.86 -35.67 9.80
CA ARG A 27 53.25 -35.68 9.32
C ARG A 27 53.26 -35.57 7.77
N LEU A 28 53.30 -34.33 7.28
CA LEU A 28 53.03 -33.96 5.88
C LEU A 28 54.16 -34.33 4.89
N THR A 29 53.80 -35.07 3.84
CA THR A 29 54.59 -35.27 2.60
C THR A 29 54.21 -34.32 1.47
N GLU A 30 53.15 -33.51 1.56
CA GLU A 30 52.76 -32.65 0.42
C GLU A 30 52.56 -31.18 0.74
N ARG A 31 53.19 -30.37 -0.11
CA ARG A 31 53.42 -28.93 0.01
C ARG A 31 52.33 -28.18 -0.77
N HIS A 32 51.06 -28.36 -0.43
CA HIS A 32 49.99 -27.51 -0.99
C HIS A 32 49.65 -26.37 -0.03
N LYS A 33 49.76 -25.13 -0.54
CA LYS A 33 49.57 -23.89 0.22
C LYS A 33 48.08 -23.71 0.55
N VAL A 34 47.66 -24.06 1.77
CA VAL A 34 46.28 -24.03 2.30
C VAL A 34 45.63 -22.63 2.36
N ASN A 35 46.28 -21.61 1.80
CA ASN A 35 45.85 -20.21 1.89
C ASN A 35 44.69 -19.84 0.94
N THR A 36 44.29 -20.72 0.02
CA THR A 36 43.30 -20.38 -1.02
C THR A 36 41.85 -20.43 -0.54
N ASN A 37 41.53 -21.25 0.47
CA ASN A 37 40.14 -21.43 0.91
C ASN A 37 39.74 -20.49 2.04
N LEU A 38 40.63 -20.20 2.99
CA LEU A 38 40.30 -19.33 4.14
C LEU A 38 40.03 -17.88 3.72
N GLY A 39 40.82 -17.33 2.78
CA GLY A 39 40.59 -16.00 2.23
C GLY A 39 39.27 -15.90 1.45
N ARG A 40 38.87 -16.96 0.74
CA ARG A 40 37.58 -17.03 0.04
C ARG A 40 36.41 -17.16 1.01
N LEU A 41 36.59 -17.90 2.10
CA LEU A 41 35.59 -18.08 3.15
C LEU A 41 35.35 -16.76 3.89
N LEU A 42 36.42 -16.07 4.30
CA LEU A 42 36.33 -14.75 4.93
C LEU A 42 35.69 -13.71 3.99
N GLY A 43 36.08 -13.71 2.71
CA GLY A 43 35.49 -12.84 1.69
C GLY A 43 34.00 -13.11 1.46
N SER A 44 33.59 -14.38 1.42
CA SER A 44 32.19 -14.78 1.29
C SER A 44 31.35 -14.35 2.49
N VAL A 45 31.89 -14.44 3.71
CA VAL A 45 31.20 -14.02 4.93
C VAL A 45 30.94 -12.51 4.92
N ILE A 46 31.94 -11.72 4.52
CA ILE A 46 31.79 -10.25 4.41
C ILE A 46 30.75 -9.90 3.35
N LEU A 47 30.81 -10.53 2.16
CA LEU A 47 29.84 -10.30 1.09
C LEU A 47 28.41 -10.63 1.57
N ALA A 48 28.21 -11.77 2.22
CA ALA A 48 26.91 -12.18 2.74
C ALA A 48 26.37 -11.19 3.78
N ALA A 49 27.23 -10.68 4.66
CA ALA A 49 26.83 -9.67 5.64
C ALA A 49 26.38 -8.35 4.98
N VAL A 50 27.12 -7.87 3.97
CA VAL A 50 26.76 -6.63 3.25
C VAL A 50 25.44 -6.77 2.51
N VAL A 51 25.24 -7.88 1.80
CA VAL A 51 23.98 -8.16 1.10
C VAL A 51 22.82 -8.26 2.08
N GLY A 52 23.01 -8.94 3.22
CA GLY A 52 21.99 -9.05 4.27
C GLY A 52 21.56 -7.68 4.80
N VAL A 53 22.51 -6.80 5.14
CA VAL A 53 22.20 -5.45 5.63
C VAL A 53 21.49 -4.61 4.57
N ALA A 54 21.87 -4.71 3.30
CA ALA A 54 21.20 -4.01 2.21
C ALA A 54 19.73 -4.43 2.05
N CYS A 55 19.45 -5.74 2.10
CA CYS A 55 18.08 -6.26 2.03
C CYS A 55 17.24 -5.81 3.24
N LEU A 56 17.80 -5.84 4.45
CA LEU A 56 17.07 -5.39 5.65
C LEU A 56 16.78 -3.88 5.60
N GLY A 57 17.75 -3.07 5.17
CA GLY A 57 17.58 -1.63 5.04
C GLY A 57 16.50 -1.25 4.01
N THR A 58 16.54 -1.87 2.83
CA THR A 58 15.54 -1.62 1.78
C THR A 58 14.13 -2.05 2.21
N GLY A 59 13.98 -3.22 2.81
CA GLY A 59 12.70 -3.69 3.33
C GLY A 59 12.13 -2.77 4.42
N PHE A 60 12.98 -2.26 5.32
CA PHE A 60 12.56 -1.33 6.36
C PHE A 60 12.09 0.03 5.80
N VAL A 61 12.83 0.61 4.85
CA VAL A 61 12.47 1.88 4.23
C VAL A 61 11.19 1.76 3.41
N LEU A 62 11.05 0.69 2.61
CA LEU A 62 9.82 0.43 1.85
C LEU A 62 8.62 0.23 2.79
N GLY A 63 8.80 -0.53 3.87
CA GLY A 63 7.75 -0.73 4.86
C GLY A 63 7.35 0.55 5.60
N LEU A 64 8.28 1.48 5.88
CA LEU A 64 7.95 2.79 6.43
C LEU A 64 7.17 3.65 5.43
N LEU A 65 7.58 3.65 4.16
CA LEU A 65 6.92 4.42 3.11
C LEU A 65 5.48 3.91 2.86
N GLU A 66 5.31 2.60 2.83
CA GLU A 66 4.00 1.96 2.64
C GLU A 66 3.05 2.27 3.81
N ARG A 67 3.55 2.23 5.05
CA ARG A 67 2.78 2.66 6.24
C ARG A 67 2.35 4.12 6.16
N GLN A 68 3.27 5.01 5.77
CA GLN A 68 2.94 6.43 5.61
C GLN A 68 1.89 6.65 4.51
N GLN A 69 2.00 5.94 3.38
CA GLN A 69 1.01 6.03 2.30
C GLN A 69 -0.36 5.53 2.74
N HIS A 70 -0.44 4.42 3.48
CA HIS A 70 -1.70 3.90 4.00
C HIS A 70 -2.35 4.86 4.99
N GLU A 71 -1.59 5.41 5.94
CA GLU A 71 -2.12 6.41 6.89
C GLU A 71 -2.55 7.70 6.20
N GLN A 72 -1.79 8.19 5.20
CA GLN A 72 -2.17 9.37 4.42
C GLN A 72 -3.43 9.13 3.58
N ALA A 73 -3.60 7.96 2.99
CA ALA A 73 -4.79 7.60 2.23
C ALA A 73 -6.03 7.50 3.11
N ILE A 74 -5.91 6.90 4.30
CA ILE A 74 -7.01 6.84 5.28
C ILE A 74 -7.32 8.25 5.78
N ASN A 75 -6.31 9.08 6.09
CA ASN A 75 -6.53 10.43 6.56
C ASN A 75 -7.13 11.35 5.50
N SER A 76 -6.74 11.23 4.22
CA SER A 76 -7.34 12.00 3.13
C SER A 76 -8.76 11.54 2.83
N PHE A 77 -9.03 10.24 2.89
CA PHE A 77 -10.38 9.68 2.79
C PHE A 77 -11.27 10.13 3.95
N MET A 78 -10.78 10.06 5.19
CA MET A 78 -11.48 10.54 6.38
C MET A 78 -11.63 12.05 6.36
N ALA A 79 -10.67 12.81 5.83
CA ALA A 79 -10.77 14.26 5.64
C ALA A 79 -11.74 14.63 4.51
N ALA A 80 -11.92 13.79 3.48
CA ALA A 80 -12.93 13.95 2.45
C ALA A 80 -14.33 13.55 2.96
N MET A 81 -14.43 12.51 3.76
CA MET A 81 -15.67 12.13 4.46
C MET A 81 -16.08 13.15 5.52
N LYS A 82 -15.10 13.76 6.19
CA LYS A 82 -15.27 14.86 7.15
C LYS A 82 -15.22 16.23 6.45
N ALA A 83 -14.97 16.27 5.14
CA ALA A 83 -15.03 17.49 4.37
C ALA A 83 -16.49 17.94 4.47
N ASN A 84 -16.61 19.04 5.17
CA ASN A 84 -17.81 19.65 5.68
C ASN A 84 -18.95 19.57 4.65
N PRO A 85 -20.15 19.05 5.02
CA PRO A 85 -21.31 19.14 4.14
C PRO A 85 -21.44 20.60 3.68
N ILE A 86 -21.79 20.77 2.40
CA ILE A 86 -22.08 22.08 1.84
C ILE A 86 -23.06 22.75 2.81
N LYS A 87 -22.66 23.88 3.36
CA LYS A 87 -23.50 24.61 4.30
C LYS A 87 -24.54 25.39 3.51
N PRO A 88 -25.75 25.56 4.07
CA PRO A 88 -26.70 26.53 3.55
C PRO A 88 -26.02 27.89 3.38
N GLY A 89 -26.20 28.52 2.22
CA GLY A 89 -25.48 29.71 1.79
C GLY A 89 -25.44 29.85 0.27
N ASN A 90 -25.00 31.01 -0.25
CA ASN A 90 -24.92 31.29 -1.70
C ASN A 90 -26.23 31.02 -2.47
N GLY A 91 -27.37 31.36 -1.86
CA GLY A 91 -28.69 31.10 -2.42
C GLY A 91 -29.23 29.69 -2.20
N TYR A 92 -28.49 28.79 -1.53
CA TYR A 92 -29.02 27.49 -1.10
C TYR A 92 -29.49 27.53 0.35
N VAL A 93 -30.66 26.96 0.62
CA VAL A 93 -31.31 26.82 1.92
C VAL A 93 -31.51 25.34 2.19
N GLU A 94 -31.33 24.89 3.43
CA GLU A 94 -31.63 23.50 3.79
C GLU A 94 -33.15 23.27 3.81
N ASP A 95 -33.60 22.23 3.13
CA ASP A 95 -34.97 21.74 3.23
C ASP A 95 -35.09 20.79 4.42
N GLU A 96 -35.83 21.20 5.45
CA GLU A 96 -36.02 20.42 6.68
C GLU A 96 -36.63 19.03 6.44
N LYS A 97 -37.40 18.85 5.36
CA LYS A 97 -38.09 17.58 5.09
C LYS A 97 -37.14 16.52 4.51
N THR A 98 -36.22 16.94 3.65
CA THR A 98 -35.36 16.05 2.88
C THR A 98 -33.90 16.06 3.36
N GLY A 99 -33.49 17.10 4.11
CA GLY A 99 -32.10 17.35 4.47
C GLY A 99 -31.23 17.77 3.27
N LEU A 100 -31.87 18.09 2.13
CA LEU A 100 -31.20 18.55 0.91
C LEU A 100 -31.01 20.06 0.94
N LEU A 101 -30.07 20.56 0.16
CA LEU A 101 -29.96 21.99 -0.08
C LEU A 101 -30.77 22.38 -1.30
N PHE A 102 -31.72 23.29 -1.11
CA PHE A 102 -32.60 23.83 -2.13
C PHE A 102 -32.21 25.26 -2.48
N ASN A 103 -32.08 25.56 -3.78
CA ASN A 103 -31.94 26.94 -4.23
C ASN A 103 -33.29 27.46 -4.79
N PRO A 104 -33.95 28.43 -4.13
CA PRO A 104 -35.26 28.93 -4.53
C PRO A 104 -35.24 29.74 -5.83
N GLU A 105 -34.09 30.25 -6.27
CA GLU A 105 -33.97 31.00 -7.52
C GLU A 105 -33.94 30.07 -8.74
N THR A 106 -33.29 28.91 -8.60
CA THR A 106 -33.09 27.95 -9.69
C THR A 106 -34.02 26.74 -9.63
N GLY A 107 -34.63 26.48 -8.47
CA GLY A 107 -35.45 25.30 -8.22
C GLY A 107 -34.64 24.00 -8.07
N ILE A 108 -33.32 24.08 -7.91
CA ILE A 108 -32.42 22.92 -7.88
C ILE A 108 -32.20 22.45 -6.44
N TYR A 109 -32.31 21.14 -6.23
CA TYR A 109 -31.87 20.47 -5.01
C TYR A 109 -30.49 19.85 -5.21
N ILE A 110 -29.64 19.95 -4.21
CA ILE A 110 -28.34 19.30 -4.17
C ILE A 110 -28.15 18.54 -2.86
N ASP A 111 -27.44 17.42 -2.93
CA ASP A 111 -27.02 16.70 -1.72
C ASP A 111 -25.89 17.48 -1.04
N PRO A 112 -26.02 17.86 0.25
CA PRO A 112 -24.97 18.58 0.97
C PRO A 112 -23.66 17.80 1.06
N ARG A 113 -23.66 16.46 0.94
CA ARG A 113 -22.45 15.64 1.09
C ARG A 113 -21.63 15.59 -0.20
N THR A 114 -22.30 15.47 -1.34
CA THR A 114 -21.65 15.27 -2.65
C THR A 114 -21.69 16.51 -3.55
N GLY A 115 -22.63 17.43 -3.29
CA GLY A 115 -22.91 18.57 -4.17
C GLY A 115 -23.60 18.18 -5.48
N PHE A 116 -24.01 16.93 -5.63
CA PHE A 116 -24.69 16.46 -6.83
C PHE A 116 -26.14 16.93 -6.84
N ARG A 117 -26.68 17.15 -8.05
CA ARG A 117 -28.08 17.52 -8.23
C ARG A 117 -28.95 16.33 -7.88
N VAL A 118 -29.93 16.55 -7.03
CA VAL A 118 -30.87 15.54 -6.54
C VAL A 118 -32.27 15.89 -6.99
N ASP A 119 -33.03 14.87 -7.35
CA ASP A 119 -34.49 14.98 -7.44
C ASP A 119 -35.09 14.69 -6.05
N PRO A 120 -35.77 15.67 -5.42
CA PRO A 120 -36.29 15.54 -4.05
C PRO A 120 -37.41 14.49 -3.91
N GLU A 121 -38.08 14.10 -4.99
CA GLU A 121 -39.14 13.08 -4.94
C GLU A 121 -38.54 11.68 -4.94
N THR A 122 -37.58 11.44 -5.83
CA THR A 122 -36.97 10.13 -6.02
C THR A 122 -35.75 9.90 -5.12
N MET A 123 -35.16 10.96 -4.56
CA MET A 123 -33.89 10.94 -3.82
C MET A 123 -32.75 10.36 -4.68
N LEU A 124 -32.81 10.60 -5.98
CA LEU A 124 -31.79 10.19 -6.93
C LEU A 124 -30.93 11.40 -7.30
N ALA A 125 -29.62 11.26 -7.10
CA ALA A 125 -28.61 12.20 -7.55
C ALA A 125 -28.10 11.85 -8.96
N THR A 126 -27.65 12.86 -9.70
CA THR A 126 -26.90 12.66 -10.96
C THR A 126 -25.45 13.07 -10.77
N ASP A 127 -24.54 12.15 -11.07
CA ASP A 127 -23.10 12.43 -11.01
C ASP A 127 -22.59 13.20 -12.26
N PRO A 128 -21.36 13.72 -12.25
CA PRO A 128 -20.79 14.44 -13.40
C PRO A 128 -20.66 13.60 -14.68
N GLN A 129 -20.71 12.27 -14.58
CA GLN A 129 -20.68 11.33 -15.69
C GLN A 129 -22.09 10.99 -16.20
N GLY A 130 -23.14 11.59 -15.62
CA GLY A 130 -24.54 11.37 -16.00
C GLY A 130 -25.15 10.09 -15.43
N ARG A 131 -24.50 9.43 -14.48
CA ARG A 131 -25.03 8.24 -13.81
C ARG A 131 -25.93 8.64 -12.65
N THR A 132 -26.96 7.85 -12.43
CA THR A 132 -27.91 8.05 -11.34
C THR A 132 -27.45 7.31 -10.09
N ILE A 133 -27.49 7.97 -8.94
CA ILE A 133 -27.07 7.45 -7.64
C ILE A 133 -28.20 7.68 -6.65
N ASP A 134 -28.64 6.65 -5.93
CA ASP A 134 -29.57 6.85 -4.82
C ASP A 134 -28.80 7.34 -3.60
N ILE A 135 -29.08 8.56 -3.14
CA ILE A 135 -28.31 9.19 -2.05
C ILE A 135 -28.54 8.53 -0.70
N ARG A 136 -29.62 7.76 -0.55
CA ARG A 136 -29.94 7.07 0.71
C ARG A 136 -29.07 5.82 0.86
N LEU A 137 -28.80 5.14 -0.26
CA LEU A 137 -28.02 3.91 -0.30
C LEU A 137 -26.55 4.16 -0.67
N GLY A 138 -26.27 5.23 -1.40
CA GLY A 138 -24.99 5.48 -2.05
C GLY A 138 -24.72 4.53 -3.22
N TRP A 139 -25.75 3.89 -3.77
CA TRP A 139 -25.63 2.90 -4.85
C TRP A 139 -26.03 3.50 -6.18
N TYR A 140 -25.43 3.03 -7.27
CA TYR A 140 -25.89 3.42 -8.61
C TYR A 140 -27.25 2.81 -8.87
N TYR A 141 -28.16 3.62 -9.40
CA TYR A 141 -29.47 3.18 -9.84
C TYR A 141 -29.53 3.24 -11.37
N ASP A 142 -29.94 2.15 -12.00
CA ASP A 142 -30.20 2.12 -13.43
C ASP A 142 -31.71 2.31 -13.67
N PRO A 143 -32.16 3.45 -14.22
CA PRO A 143 -33.58 3.70 -14.45
C PRO A 143 -34.18 2.81 -15.54
N GLU A 144 -33.38 2.25 -16.46
CA GLU A 144 -33.86 1.38 -17.53
C GLU A 144 -34.17 -0.02 -16.98
N THR A 145 -33.25 -0.58 -16.20
CA THR A 145 -33.39 -1.93 -15.65
C THR A 145 -34.01 -1.95 -14.25
N ARG A 146 -34.18 -0.78 -13.62
CA ARG A 146 -34.61 -0.59 -12.22
C ARG A 146 -33.75 -1.35 -11.21
N THR A 147 -32.48 -1.57 -11.54
CA THR A 147 -31.55 -2.29 -10.68
C THR A 147 -30.62 -1.35 -9.92
N TYR A 148 -30.14 -1.82 -8.77
CA TYR A 148 -29.17 -1.12 -7.96
C TYR A 148 -27.80 -1.80 -8.05
N THR A 149 -26.74 -1.03 -8.29
CA THR A 149 -25.37 -1.52 -8.35
C THR A 149 -24.52 -0.89 -7.26
N ASP A 150 -23.94 -1.73 -6.41
CA ASP A 150 -23.02 -1.29 -5.36
C ASP A 150 -21.71 -0.76 -5.99
N PRO A 151 -21.29 0.49 -5.73
CA PRO A 151 -20.03 1.04 -6.21
C PRO A 151 -18.80 0.31 -5.66
N ALA A 152 -18.89 -0.32 -4.49
CA ALA A 152 -17.75 -0.97 -3.84
C ALA A 152 -17.54 -2.40 -4.37
N SER A 153 -18.60 -3.22 -4.39
CA SER A 153 -18.52 -4.62 -4.84
C SER A 153 -18.81 -4.82 -6.33
N GLY A 154 -19.47 -3.87 -6.99
CA GLY A 154 -19.93 -4.01 -8.37
C GLY A 154 -21.11 -4.98 -8.56
N LEU A 155 -21.71 -5.47 -7.47
CA LEU A 155 -22.87 -6.36 -7.52
C LEU A 155 -24.13 -5.57 -7.88
N THR A 156 -24.89 -6.08 -8.85
CA THR A 156 -26.18 -5.54 -9.26
C THR A 156 -27.31 -6.38 -8.66
N ILE A 157 -28.27 -5.72 -7.99
CA ILE A 157 -29.42 -6.33 -7.33
C ILE A 157 -30.69 -5.72 -7.90
N ASP A 158 -31.68 -6.57 -8.16
CA ASP A 158 -33.04 -6.13 -8.46
C ASP A 158 -33.80 -5.90 -7.13
N PRO A 159 -34.29 -4.67 -6.86
CA PRO A 159 -34.97 -4.34 -5.62
C PRO A 159 -36.33 -5.02 -5.46
N GLU A 160 -37.00 -5.43 -6.55
CA GLU A 160 -38.30 -6.10 -6.48
C GLU A 160 -38.14 -7.58 -6.12
N THR A 161 -37.20 -8.26 -6.77
CA THR A 161 -36.97 -9.70 -6.54
C THR A 161 -35.96 -9.99 -5.44
N LEU A 162 -35.17 -9.00 -5.03
CA LEU A 162 -34.04 -9.12 -4.08
C LEU A 162 -33.01 -10.17 -4.53
N THR A 163 -32.87 -10.37 -5.84
CA THR A 163 -31.90 -11.30 -6.42
C THR A 163 -30.75 -10.57 -7.10
N VAL A 164 -29.57 -11.21 -7.14
CA VAL A 164 -28.41 -10.68 -7.85
C VAL A 164 -28.62 -10.88 -9.35
N VAL A 165 -28.67 -9.77 -10.08
CA VAL A 165 -28.72 -9.79 -11.55
C VAL A 165 -27.30 -10.08 -12.03
N LYS A 166 -27.08 -11.32 -12.52
CA LYS A 166 -25.84 -11.63 -13.23
C LYS A 166 -25.84 -10.81 -14.51
N LYS A 167 -24.90 -9.87 -14.63
CA LYS A 167 -24.58 -9.30 -15.95
C LYS A 167 -24.06 -10.45 -16.79
N ASP A 168 -24.84 -10.89 -17.76
CA ASP A 168 -24.33 -11.75 -18.83
C ASP A 168 -23.13 -11.01 -19.41
N LYS A 169 -21.93 -11.56 -19.17
CA LYS A 169 -20.71 -11.08 -19.81
C LYS A 169 -21.00 -11.14 -21.31
N LYS A 170 -21.25 -9.99 -21.94
CA LYS A 170 -21.09 -9.87 -23.37
C LYS A 170 -19.61 -10.11 -23.64
N GLU A 171 -19.31 -11.35 -24.04
CA GLU A 171 -18.03 -11.74 -24.62
C GLU A 171 -17.65 -10.69 -25.67
N ARG A 172 -16.47 -10.10 -25.50
CA ARG A 172 -15.72 -9.43 -26.55
C ARG A 172 -14.37 -10.11 -26.63
#